data_AF-A0A8W8JNZ4-F1
#
_entry.id   AF-A0A8W8JNZ4-F1
#
_cell.length_a   1.000
_cell.length_b   1.000
_cell.length_c   1.000
_cell.angle_alpha   90.00
_cell.angle_beta   90.00
_cell.angle_gamma   90.00
#
_symmetry.space_group_name_H-M   'P 1'
#
loop_
_entity.id
_entity.type
_entity.pdbx_description
1 polymer ?
#
loop_
_entity_poly.entity_id
_entity_poly.type
_entity_poly.pdbx_seq_one_letter_code
_entity_poly.pdbx_strand_id
1 'polypeptide(L)'
;NWPNSPSVAGPSPASRHTAHSPGNPALHSPQTQAKDGDHSKAAMISHTTRMLPQRAWAASIPTLLSHDAFDTLLTPNRPQGLPYTVSLSPLERFLGSVYLRRNLPRLIQSESLTPLRSTDPNITSFKVETLQFHVTFSNNLQSLHMNVQPVPEHRDQWSVEVLNIIQQYFDSKVACPPYKVNALRAFCRILDTPIRILKDCVQMMRLELMGPNQSGNMKWSMQWCLTVPPHAAFVAPAGTAAVAKNKQIKMLLMLQFTRANIQPPAGQDPQSIIVPLLYDISANTIQHMEPVRGQPQTPAYMAVSQLLQNFYHPQSAECILFPAVQHIMANLNL
;
A
#
# COMPACT_ATOMS: atom_id res chain seq x y z
N ASN A 1 -2.40 0.62 -30.33
CA ASN A 1 -2.92 1.97 -30.62
C ASN A 1 -3.91 2.38 -29.56
N TRP A 2 -3.44 3.13 -28.57
CA TRP A 2 -4.32 3.80 -27.61
C TRP A 2 -4.95 5.02 -28.30
N PRO A 3 -6.27 5.23 -28.21
CA PRO A 3 -6.87 6.47 -28.65
C PRO A 3 -6.55 7.58 -27.62
N ASN A 4 -6.14 8.75 -28.11
CA ASN A 4 -5.80 9.99 -27.36
C ASN A 4 -4.35 10.21 -26.90
N SER A 5 -3.36 9.75 -27.67
CA SER A 5 -2.03 10.40 -27.65
C SER A 5 -2.06 11.69 -28.49
N PRO A 6 -1.63 12.86 -27.97
CA PRO A 6 -1.47 14.04 -28.81
C PRO A 6 -0.19 13.92 -29.64
N SER A 7 -0.36 13.74 -30.95
CA SER A 7 0.74 13.77 -31.93
C SER A 7 0.75 15.12 -32.68
N VAL A 8 1.72 15.95 -32.28
CA VAL A 8 2.59 16.93 -32.99
C VAL A 8 2.15 17.56 -34.34
N ALA A 9 2.35 18.89 -34.51
CA ALA A 9 3.06 19.51 -35.66
C ALA A 9 3.23 21.05 -35.56
N GLY A 10 4.46 21.56 -35.73
CA GLY A 10 4.72 22.91 -36.30
C GLY A 10 6.00 23.61 -35.80
N PRO A 11 6.65 24.46 -36.63
CA PRO A 11 8.09 24.38 -36.93
C PRO A 11 9.02 25.30 -36.11
N SER A 12 10.30 24.93 -36.08
CA SER A 12 11.42 25.71 -35.53
C SER A 12 11.55 27.10 -36.19
N PRO A 13 11.81 28.17 -35.41
CA PRO A 13 12.40 29.38 -35.93
C PRO A 13 13.89 29.43 -35.58
N ALA A 14 14.73 29.27 -36.59
CA ALA A 14 16.08 29.81 -36.55
C ALA A 14 16.00 31.33 -36.79
N SER A 15 16.46 32.15 -35.85
CA SER A 15 17.06 33.44 -36.18
C SER A 15 17.88 33.99 -35.01
N ARG A 16 19.20 33.99 -35.23
CA ARG A 16 20.16 35.07 -34.96
C ARG A 16 19.80 36.04 -33.83
N HIS A 17 20.49 35.94 -32.71
CA HIS A 17 21.06 37.11 -32.04
C HIS A 17 22.38 36.74 -31.35
N THR A 18 23.40 37.51 -31.71
CA THR A 18 24.76 37.55 -31.18
C THR A 18 24.77 38.11 -29.75
N ALA A 19 25.32 37.37 -28.79
CA ALA A 19 25.82 37.93 -27.53
C ALA A 19 26.93 37.03 -26.97
N HIS A 20 28.04 37.66 -26.61
CA HIS A 20 29.32 37.05 -26.30
C HIS A 20 29.50 36.71 -24.79
N SER A 21 30.24 35.62 -24.56
CA SER A 21 31.15 35.31 -23.43
C SER A 21 30.59 34.76 -22.09
N PRO A 22 31.40 34.03 -21.28
CA PRO A 22 32.73 33.44 -21.52
C PRO A 22 32.76 31.90 -21.38
N GLY A 23 33.70 31.27 -22.10
CA GLY A 23 33.84 29.82 -22.21
C GLY A 23 34.35 29.13 -20.95
N ASN A 24 33.66 28.05 -20.58
CA ASN A 24 34.24 26.96 -19.80
C ASN A 24 34.59 25.82 -20.79
N PRO A 25 35.83 25.30 -20.76
CA PRO A 25 36.20 24.19 -21.62
C PRO A 25 35.39 22.94 -21.22
N ALA A 26 34.81 22.30 -22.23
CA ALA A 26 34.17 21.00 -22.10
C ALA A 26 35.13 20.03 -21.39
N LEU A 27 34.67 19.45 -20.29
CA LEU A 27 35.40 18.42 -19.57
C LEU A 27 35.57 17.21 -20.50
N HIS A 28 36.82 17.05 -20.93
CA HIS A 28 37.32 15.94 -21.70
C HIS A 28 36.99 14.63 -20.96
N SER A 29 36.31 13.71 -21.65
CA SER A 29 36.34 12.29 -21.27
C SER A 29 37.81 11.84 -21.23
N PRO A 30 38.29 11.07 -20.24
CA PRO A 30 39.65 10.55 -20.29
C PRO A 30 39.71 9.47 -21.38
N GLN A 31 39.94 9.92 -22.61
CA GLN A 31 40.35 9.08 -23.72
C GLN A 31 41.82 8.78 -23.49
N THR A 32 42.09 7.56 -23.03
CA THR A 32 43.43 6.99 -22.92
C THR A 32 44.11 7.05 -24.28
N GLN A 33 45.04 8.00 -24.47
CA GLN A 33 45.98 7.99 -25.57
C GLN A 33 46.95 6.82 -25.35
N ALA A 34 46.70 5.71 -26.04
CA ALA A 34 47.70 4.68 -26.25
C ALA A 34 48.63 5.17 -27.37
N LYS A 35 49.87 5.51 -27.02
CA LYS A 35 50.99 5.51 -27.97
C LYS A 35 51.47 4.06 -28.13
N ASP A 36 51.81 3.75 -29.37
CA ASP A 36 52.28 2.47 -29.90
C ASP A 36 53.22 1.66 -28.99
N GLY A 37 53.03 0.34 -28.95
CA GLY A 37 53.97 -0.60 -28.34
C GLY A 37 53.36 -1.97 -28.02
N ASP A 38 53.53 -2.89 -28.97
CA ASP A 38 53.54 -4.36 -28.89
C ASP A 38 52.88 -5.16 -27.75
N HIS A 39 52.10 -6.14 -28.22
CA HIS A 39 51.95 -7.51 -27.71
C HIS A 39 51.40 -7.76 -26.28
N SER A 40 50.12 -8.14 -26.30
CA SER A 40 49.54 -9.29 -25.58
C SER A 40 49.86 -9.40 -24.08
N LYS A 41 48.95 -8.89 -23.26
CA LYS A 41 48.47 -9.56 -22.04
C LYS A 41 47.08 -9.04 -21.71
N ALA A 42 46.10 -9.94 -21.80
CA ALA A 42 44.73 -9.71 -21.35
C ALA A 42 44.76 -9.33 -19.86
N ALA A 43 44.65 -8.04 -19.56
CA ALA A 43 44.40 -7.55 -18.22
C ALA A 43 42.93 -7.83 -17.91
N MET A 44 42.69 -8.91 -17.16
CA MET A 44 41.39 -9.21 -16.58
C MET A 44 40.88 -7.99 -15.81
N ILE A 45 39.72 -7.46 -16.20
CA ILE A 45 39.03 -6.41 -15.47
C ILE A 45 38.59 -7.01 -14.14
N SER A 46 39.40 -6.80 -13.10
CA SER A 46 39.06 -7.16 -11.73
C SER A 46 37.84 -6.32 -11.30
N HIS A 47 36.70 -6.99 -11.16
CA HIS A 47 35.47 -6.40 -10.60
C HIS A 47 35.64 -6.17 -9.10
N THR A 48 36.35 -5.11 -8.73
CA THR A 48 36.34 -4.63 -7.36
C THR A 48 35.01 -3.92 -7.12
N THR A 49 34.20 -4.47 -6.21
CA THR A 49 32.94 -3.87 -5.74
C THR A 49 33.25 -2.48 -5.22
N ARG A 50 32.91 -1.44 -5.99
CA ARG A 50 33.21 -0.06 -5.62
C ARG A 50 32.32 0.33 -4.44
N MET A 51 32.88 0.32 -3.23
CA MET A 51 32.25 0.97 -2.08
C MET A 51 32.26 2.48 -2.31
N LEU A 52 31.10 3.09 -2.48
CA LEU A 52 30.98 4.54 -2.57
C LEU A 52 31.36 5.16 -1.21
N PRO A 53 32.21 6.20 -1.18
CA PRO A 53 32.55 6.88 0.07
C PRO A 53 31.30 7.49 0.71
N GLN A 54 31.19 7.40 2.04
CA GLN A 54 30.13 7.99 2.87
C GLN A 54 30.24 9.53 2.92
N ARG A 55 30.10 10.21 1.78
CA ARG A 55 29.99 11.68 1.75
C ARG A 55 28.77 12.09 0.92
N ALA A 56 28.11 13.17 1.32
CA ALA A 56 26.85 13.63 0.72
C ALA A 56 26.93 13.92 -0.81
N TRP A 57 28.11 14.25 -1.34
CA TRP A 57 28.35 14.45 -2.77
C TRP A 57 28.65 13.15 -3.55
N ALA A 58 28.88 12.02 -2.87
CA ALA A 58 29.01 10.73 -3.54
C ALA A 58 27.69 10.30 -4.21
N ALA A 59 26.55 10.85 -3.76
CA ALA A 59 25.24 10.65 -4.38
C ALA A 59 25.07 11.39 -5.73
N SER A 60 25.94 12.37 -6.05
CA SER A 60 25.94 13.06 -7.36
C SER A 60 26.91 12.43 -8.37
N ILE A 61 27.66 11.39 -7.98
CA ILE A 61 28.47 10.62 -8.92
C ILE A 61 27.56 9.57 -9.55
N PRO A 62 27.34 9.58 -10.87
CA PRO A 62 26.55 8.55 -11.51
C PRO A 62 27.21 7.19 -11.31
N THR A 63 26.47 6.24 -10.74
CA THR A 63 26.90 4.84 -10.67
C THR A 63 26.80 4.25 -12.07
N LEU A 64 27.95 3.96 -12.68
CA LEU A 64 28.00 3.19 -13.91
C LEU A 64 27.50 1.77 -13.62
N LEU A 65 26.41 1.39 -14.28
CA LEU A 65 25.86 0.05 -14.25
C LEU A 65 26.28 -0.68 -15.52
N SER A 66 26.70 -1.94 -15.41
CA SER A 66 26.81 -2.81 -16.59
C SER A 66 25.41 -3.07 -17.15
N HIS A 67 25.35 -3.44 -18.44
CA HIS A 67 24.09 -3.85 -19.06
C HIS A 67 23.44 -5.01 -18.29
N ASP A 68 24.22 -6.01 -17.89
CA ASP A 68 23.75 -7.15 -17.10
C ASP A 68 23.18 -6.75 -15.72
N ALA A 69 23.82 -5.81 -15.02
CA ALA A 69 23.32 -5.31 -13.74
C ALA A 69 22.02 -4.51 -13.93
N PHE A 70 21.92 -3.73 -15.00
CA PHE A 70 20.72 -2.98 -15.35
C PHE A 70 19.56 -3.93 -15.71
N ASP A 71 19.82 -4.93 -16.54
CA ASP A 71 18.83 -5.94 -16.92
C ASP A 71 18.36 -6.72 -15.69
N THR A 72 19.25 -7.09 -14.78
CA THR A 72 18.91 -7.75 -13.51
C THR A 72 18.03 -6.87 -12.62
N LEU A 73 18.31 -5.56 -12.54
CA LEU A 73 17.52 -4.62 -11.74
C LEU A 73 16.10 -4.39 -12.28
N LEU A 74 15.91 -4.54 -13.59
CA LEU A 74 14.63 -4.33 -14.26
C LEU A 74 13.85 -5.63 -14.51
N THR A 75 14.49 -6.79 -14.42
CA THR A 75 13.83 -8.08 -14.65
C THR A 75 12.88 -8.39 -13.50
N PRO A 76 11.56 -8.54 -13.76
CA PRO A 76 10.61 -8.90 -12.73
C PRO A 76 10.95 -10.26 -12.14
N ASN A 77 11.01 -10.34 -10.82
CA ASN A 77 11.15 -11.61 -10.12
C ASN A 77 10.16 -11.68 -8.95
N ARG A 78 9.90 -12.92 -8.49
CA ARG A 78 9.07 -13.14 -7.32
C ARG A 78 9.99 -13.21 -6.09
N PRO A 79 9.91 -12.25 -5.16
CA PRO A 79 10.60 -12.42 -3.88
C PRO A 79 10.15 -13.71 -3.21
N GLN A 80 11.11 -14.48 -2.69
CA GLN A 80 10.81 -15.63 -1.85
C GLN A 80 10.15 -15.15 -0.54
N GLY A 81 9.05 -15.79 -0.14
CA GLY A 81 8.41 -15.55 1.17
C GLY A 81 7.35 -14.44 1.21
N LEU A 82 7.03 -13.77 0.10
CA LEU A 82 5.94 -12.80 0.05
C LEU A 82 4.74 -13.36 -0.74
N PRO A 83 3.49 -13.18 -0.28
CA PRO A 83 2.30 -13.78 -0.89
C PRO A 83 1.87 -13.11 -2.21
N TYR A 84 2.69 -12.22 -2.79
CA TYR A 84 2.27 -11.44 -3.95
C TYR A 84 2.25 -12.28 -5.23
N THR A 85 1.12 -12.19 -5.93
CA THR A 85 0.91 -12.73 -7.27
C THR A 85 1.59 -11.89 -8.36
N VAL A 86 2.02 -10.66 -8.02
CA VAL A 86 2.61 -9.70 -8.95
C VAL A 86 4.14 -9.81 -8.91
N SER A 87 4.73 -10.26 -10.01
CA SER A 87 6.18 -10.21 -10.21
C SER A 87 6.62 -8.76 -10.40
N LEU A 88 7.55 -8.29 -9.57
CA LEU A 88 8.15 -6.96 -9.68
C LEU A 88 9.66 -7.04 -9.81
N SER A 89 10.24 -6.08 -10.51
CA SER A 89 11.68 -5.92 -10.56
C SER A 89 12.24 -5.50 -9.19
N PRO A 90 13.52 -5.80 -8.89
CA PRO A 90 14.21 -5.25 -7.72
C PRO A 90 14.11 -3.72 -7.63
N LEU A 91 14.20 -3.02 -8.76
CA LEU A 91 14.11 -1.56 -8.81
C LEU A 91 12.73 -1.04 -8.39
N GLU A 92 11.64 -1.64 -8.87
CA GLU A 92 10.28 -1.22 -8.51
C GLU A 92 10.01 -1.41 -7.01
N ARG A 93 10.45 -2.53 -6.45
CA ARG A 93 10.35 -2.79 -5.01
C ARG A 93 11.15 -1.79 -4.19
N PHE A 94 12.36 -1.48 -4.64
CA PHE A 94 13.19 -0.46 -4.01
C PHE A 94 12.49 0.91 -3.99
N LEU A 95 12.06 1.39 -5.16
CA LEU A 95 11.41 2.70 -5.29
C LEU A 95 10.12 2.77 -4.47
N GLY A 96 9.30 1.72 -4.52
CA GLY A 96 8.05 1.65 -3.77
C GLY A 96 8.26 1.63 -2.25
N SER A 97 9.22 0.84 -1.78
CA SER A 97 9.49 0.72 -0.34
C SER A 97 10.16 1.99 0.20
N VAL A 98 11.06 2.62 -0.57
CA VAL A 98 11.62 3.96 -0.24
C VAL A 98 10.53 5.03 -0.22
N TYR A 99 9.61 4.99 -1.18
CA TYR A 99 8.50 5.94 -1.26
C TYR A 99 7.60 5.87 -0.02
N LEU A 100 7.22 4.67 0.43
CA LEU A 100 6.45 4.51 1.67
C LEU A 100 7.26 4.95 2.90
N ARG A 101 8.52 4.52 3.03
CA ARG A 101 9.42 4.90 4.14
C ARG A 101 9.51 6.41 4.30
N ARG A 102 9.73 7.14 3.20
CA ARG A 102 9.88 8.60 3.21
C ARG A 102 8.60 9.31 3.66
N ASN A 103 7.42 8.74 3.39
CA ASN A 103 6.14 9.34 3.75
C ASN A 103 5.67 8.99 5.17
N LEU A 104 6.12 7.85 5.73
CA LEU A 104 5.65 7.35 7.02
C LEU A 104 5.80 8.36 8.18
N PRO A 105 6.94 9.05 8.39
CA PRO A 105 7.06 10.03 9.47
C PRO A 105 6.04 11.17 9.37
N ARG A 106 5.78 11.65 8.15
CA ARG A 106 4.76 12.68 7.89
C ARG A 106 3.36 12.16 8.17
N LEU A 107 3.08 10.90 7.85
CA LEU A 107 1.80 10.26 8.14
C LEU A 107 1.55 10.14 9.65
N ILE A 108 2.55 9.68 10.41
CA ILE A 108 2.50 9.57 11.87
C ILE A 108 2.08 10.92 12.47
N GLN A 109 2.70 12.02 12.02
CA GLN A 109 2.35 13.37 12.48
C GLN A 109 0.93 13.78 12.03
N SER A 110 0.58 13.58 10.75
CA SER A 110 -0.70 14.05 10.21
C SER A 110 -1.91 13.28 10.74
N GLU A 111 -1.74 12.02 11.10
CA GLU A 111 -2.79 11.16 11.67
C GLU A 111 -2.75 11.16 13.20
N SER A 112 -2.02 12.10 13.82
CA SER A 112 -1.93 12.29 15.29
C SER A 112 -1.45 11.05 16.07
N LEU A 113 -0.69 10.17 15.42
CA LEU A 113 -0.03 9.04 16.08
C LEU A 113 1.15 9.54 16.92
N THR A 114 1.49 8.86 18.01
CA THR A 114 2.59 9.30 18.87
C THR A 114 3.93 8.77 18.35
N PRO A 115 4.84 9.59 17.80
CA PRO A 115 6.15 9.12 17.35
C PRO A 115 6.98 8.66 18.55
N LEU A 116 7.75 7.58 18.36
CA LEU A 116 8.73 7.08 19.32
C LEU A 116 10.15 7.35 18.81
N ARG A 117 11.05 7.73 19.70
CA ARG A 117 12.46 7.93 19.33
C ARG A 117 13.10 6.58 19.03
N SER A 118 13.75 6.49 17.87
CA SER A 118 14.59 5.37 17.47
C SER A 118 16.02 5.87 17.31
N THR A 119 16.98 5.10 17.82
CA THR A 119 18.42 5.32 17.55
C THR A 119 18.85 4.72 16.22
N ASP A 120 18.08 3.77 15.68
CA ASP A 120 18.34 3.14 14.39
C ASP A 120 17.65 3.93 13.26
N PRO A 121 18.40 4.49 12.29
CA PRO A 121 17.84 5.23 11.16
C PRO A 121 16.98 4.38 10.20
N ASN A 122 17.08 3.06 10.26
CA ASN A 122 16.29 2.12 9.46
C ASN A 122 14.97 1.73 10.13
N ILE A 123 14.73 2.18 11.36
CA ILE A 123 13.52 1.88 12.13
C ILE A 123 12.74 3.17 12.38
N THR A 124 11.50 3.21 11.90
CA THR A 124 10.53 4.24 12.27
C THR A 124 9.56 3.67 13.29
N SER A 125 9.50 4.29 14.47
CA SER A 125 8.69 3.80 15.58
C SER A 125 7.59 4.79 15.95
N PHE A 126 6.41 4.27 16.30
CA PHE A 126 5.28 5.06 16.80
C PHE A 126 4.39 4.21 17.69
N LYS A 127 3.51 4.83 18.46
CA LYS A 127 2.50 4.15 19.28
C LYS A 127 1.12 4.76 19.11
N VAL A 128 0.13 3.93 19.38
CA VAL A 128 -1.28 4.29 19.62
C VAL A 128 -1.62 3.94 21.07
N GLU A 129 -2.90 4.04 21.44
CA GLU A 129 -3.39 3.81 22.80
C GLU A 129 -2.85 2.52 23.45
N THR A 130 -2.93 1.38 22.76
CA THR A 130 -2.63 0.06 23.35
C THR A 130 -1.50 -0.72 22.68
N LEU A 131 -0.93 -0.20 21.58
CA LEU A 131 0.13 -0.86 20.81
C LEU A 131 1.24 0.12 20.41
N GLN A 132 2.46 -0.40 20.31
CA GLN A 132 3.62 0.23 19.70
C GLN A 132 4.05 -0.54 18.45
N PHE A 133 4.54 0.20 17.46
CA PHE A 133 4.87 -0.28 16.14
C PHE A 133 6.29 0.12 15.79
N HIS A 134 7.04 -0.83 15.24
CA HIS A 134 8.39 -0.62 14.73
C HIS A 134 8.41 -1.04 13.27
N VAL A 135 8.51 -0.07 12.36
CA VAL A 135 8.61 -0.32 10.93
C VAL A 135 10.09 -0.33 10.55
N THR A 136 10.58 -1.50 10.17
CA THR A 136 11.96 -1.76 9.79
C THR A 136 12.06 -1.87 8.28
N PHE A 137 13.09 -1.23 7.73
CA PHE A 137 13.43 -1.37 6.33
C PHE A 137 14.44 -2.49 6.13
N SER A 138 14.21 -3.37 5.15
CA SER A 138 15.16 -4.44 4.86
C SER A 138 16.49 -3.90 4.36
N ASN A 139 17.57 -4.66 4.59
CA ASN A 139 18.93 -4.24 4.23
C ASN A 139 19.12 -4.00 2.73
N ASN A 140 18.38 -4.73 1.89
CA ASN A 140 18.38 -4.54 0.43
C ASN A 140 17.43 -3.44 -0.04
N LEU A 141 16.74 -2.75 0.89
CA LEU A 141 15.86 -1.62 0.66
C LEU A 141 14.62 -1.95 -0.20
N GLN A 142 14.25 -3.22 -0.32
CA GLN A 142 13.17 -3.71 -1.19
C GLN A 142 11.89 -4.09 -0.45
N SER A 143 11.87 -3.98 0.87
CA SER A 143 10.68 -4.28 1.67
C SER A 143 10.65 -3.45 2.97
N LEU A 144 9.44 -3.23 3.46
CA LEU A 144 9.15 -2.72 4.80
C LEU A 144 8.49 -3.84 5.59
N HIS A 145 8.91 -4.01 6.84
CA HIS A 145 8.33 -4.96 7.76
C HIS A 145 7.88 -4.25 9.02
N MET A 146 6.73 -4.64 9.55
CA MET A 146 6.23 -4.11 10.81
C MET A 146 6.39 -5.15 11.91
N ASN A 147 6.92 -4.72 13.05
CA ASN A 147 6.84 -5.45 14.31
C ASN A 147 5.86 -4.72 15.24
N VAL A 148 4.99 -5.47 15.92
CA VAL A 148 3.92 -4.93 16.77
C VAL A 148 4.08 -5.48 18.17
N GLN A 149 4.04 -4.60 19.16
CA GLN A 149 4.09 -4.97 20.57
C GLN A 149 3.02 -4.21 21.36
N PRO A 150 2.45 -4.77 22.43
CA PRO A 150 1.61 -4.00 23.34
C PRO A 150 2.43 -2.94 24.08
N VAL A 151 1.82 -1.80 24.39
CA VAL A 151 2.40 -0.89 25.40
C VAL A 151 2.42 -1.63 26.74
N PRO A 152 3.38 -1.34 27.65
CA PRO A 152 3.55 -2.10 28.90
C PRO A 152 2.28 -2.24 29.73
N GLU A 153 1.40 -1.23 29.70
CA GLU A 153 0.16 -1.15 30.47
C GLU A 153 -0.97 -2.04 29.90
N HIS A 154 -0.83 -2.54 28.67
CA HIS A 154 -1.89 -3.25 27.93
C HIS A 154 -1.46 -4.65 27.43
N ARG A 155 -0.44 -5.27 28.05
CA ARG A 155 0.12 -6.57 27.60
C ARG A 155 -0.88 -7.72 27.65
N ASP A 156 -1.83 -7.68 28.57
CA ASP A 156 -2.88 -8.67 28.81
C ASP A 156 -4.02 -8.60 27.77
N GLN A 157 -4.12 -7.51 27.01
CA GLN A 157 -5.25 -7.27 26.11
C GLN A 157 -5.07 -7.86 24.70
N TRP A 158 -3.86 -8.33 24.38
CA TRP A 158 -3.45 -8.74 23.04
C TRP A 158 -2.75 -10.11 23.07
N SER A 159 -3.27 -11.06 22.29
CA SER A 159 -2.57 -12.33 22.06
C SER A 159 -1.53 -12.19 20.95
N VAL A 160 -0.50 -13.04 20.98
CA VAL A 160 0.55 -13.09 19.94
C VAL A 160 -0.04 -13.34 18.55
N GLU A 161 -1.08 -14.17 18.45
CA GLU A 161 -1.80 -14.43 17.19
C GLU A 161 -2.37 -13.14 16.58
N VAL A 162 -3.04 -12.33 17.40
CA VAL A 162 -3.63 -11.06 16.95
C VAL A 162 -2.56 -10.06 16.52
N LEU A 163 -1.42 -10.00 17.24
CA LEU A 163 -0.29 -9.17 16.84
C LEU A 163 0.32 -9.63 15.51
N ASN A 164 0.42 -10.94 15.28
CA ASN A 164 0.94 -11.51 14.03
C ASN A 164 0.02 -11.21 12.84
N ILE A 165 -1.30 -11.21 13.03
CA ILE A 165 -2.25 -10.83 11.98
C ILE A 165 -2.00 -9.38 11.52
N ILE A 166 -1.79 -8.45 12.45
CA ILE A 166 -1.51 -7.04 12.10
C ILE A 166 -0.21 -6.93 11.30
N GLN A 167 0.86 -7.61 11.74
CA GLN A 167 2.16 -7.63 11.06
C GLN A 167 2.04 -8.20 9.64
N GLN A 168 1.43 -9.38 9.52
CA GLN A 168 1.23 -10.04 8.23
C GLN A 168 0.35 -9.20 7.30
N TYR A 169 -0.67 -8.53 7.83
CA TYR A 169 -1.53 -7.65 7.04
C TYR A 169 -0.76 -6.42 6.53
N PHE A 170 0.06 -5.79 7.38
CA PHE A 170 0.91 -4.70 6.95
C PHE A 170 1.83 -5.14 5.80
N ASP A 171 2.56 -6.23 5.99
CA ASP A 171 3.49 -6.74 4.99
C ASP A 171 2.74 -7.10 3.69
N SER A 172 1.66 -7.85 3.75
CA SER A 172 1.01 -8.41 2.55
C SER A 172 -0.05 -7.52 1.88
N LYS A 173 -0.58 -6.49 2.55
CA LYS A 173 -1.69 -5.67 2.04
C LYS A 173 -1.44 -4.17 2.08
N VAL A 174 -0.49 -3.69 2.88
CA VAL A 174 -0.23 -2.26 3.08
C VAL A 174 1.11 -1.85 2.46
N ALA A 175 2.19 -2.48 2.89
CA ALA A 175 3.55 -2.28 2.43
C ALA A 175 3.87 -3.11 1.17
N CYS A 176 2.88 -3.21 0.29
CA CYS A 176 2.91 -4.08 -0.87
C CYS A 176 2.72 -3.32 -2.18
N PRO A 177 3.10 -3.95 -3.31
CA PRO A 177 2.67 -3.51 -4.62
C PRO A 177 1.14 -3.53 -4.78
N PRO A 178 0.56 -2.56 -5.50
CA PRO A 178 1.14 -1.26 -5.85
C PRO A 178 1.33 -0.39 -4.60
N TYR A 179 2.55 0.09 -4.37
CA TYR A 179 2.93 0.84 -3.17
C TYR A 179 2.20 2.18 -3.10
N LYS A 180 1.21 2.29 -2.20
CA LYS A 180 0.30 3.44 -2.09
C LYS A 180 0.41 4.11 -0.73
N VAL A 181 0.84 5.37 -0.70
CA VAL A 181 0.87 6.18 0.53
C VAL A 181 -0.51 6.32 1.15
N ASN A 182 -1.57 6.39 0.34
CA ASN A 182 -2.93 6.45 0.85
C ASN A 182 -3.43 5.12 1.45
N ALA A 183 -2.89 3.97 1.02
CA ALA A 183 -3.16 2.70 1.68
C ALA A 183 -2.50 2.65 3.06
N LEU A 184 -1.23 3.09 3.14
CA LEU A 184 -0.51 3.26 4.41
C LEU A 184 -1.25 4.22 5.35
N ARG A 185 -1.75 5.35 4.83
CA ARG A 185 -2.57 6.30 5.58
C ARG A 185 -3.85 5.65 6.12
N ALA A 186 -4.59 4.92 5.28
CA ALA A 186 -5.80 4.22 5.72
C ALA A 186 -5.50 3.20 6.82
N PHE A 187 -4.40 2.46 6.70
CA PHE A 187 -3.94 1.53 7.72
C PHE A 187 -3.60 2.24 9.05
N CYS A 188 -2.83 3.34 9.01
CA CYS A 188 -2.58 4.18 10.18
C CYS A 188 -3.86 4.62 10.88
N ARG A 189 -4.89 5.01 10.10
CA ARG A 189 -6.21 5.34 10.66
C ARG A 189 -6.85 4.12 11.31
N ILE A 190 -6.80 2.94 10.73
CA ILE A 190 -7.34 1.73 11.38
C ILE A 190 -6.67 1.48 12.74
N LEU A 191 -5.34 1.55 12.80
CA LEU A 191 -4.56 1.30 14.02
C LEU A 191 -4.91 2.27 15.18
N ASP A 192 -5.28 3.50 14.84
CA ASP A 192 -5.61 4.55 15.80
C ASP A 192 -7.10 4.50 16.25
N THR A 193 -7.82 3.42 15.97
CA THR A 193 -9.19 3.25 16.47
C THR A 193 -9.17 2.79 17.93
N PRO A 194 -10.22 3.10 18.73
CA PRO A 194 -10.36 2.54 20.07
C PRO A 194 -10.22 1.03 20.06
N ILE A 195 -9.59 0.45 21.11
CA ILE A 195 -9.24 -0.99 21.14
C ILE A 195 -10.39 -1.93 20.74
N ARG A 196 -11.61 -1.65 21.18
CA ARG A 196 -12.80 -2.46 20.84
C ARG A 196 -13.06 -2.54 19.34
N ILE A 197 -12.83 -1.44 18.62
CA ILE A 197 -12.99 -1.35 17.16
C ILE A 197 -11.77 -1.96 16.47
N LEU A 198 -10.57 -1.71 17.00
CA LEU A 198 -9.35 -2.27 16.44
C LEU A 198 -9.40 -3.81 16.45
N LYS A 199 -9.93 -4.43 17.52
CA LYS A 199 -10.11 -5.89 17.58
C LYS A 199 -10.96 -6.41 16.42
N ASP A 200 -12.11 -5.80 16.13
CA ASP A 200 -12.94 -6.12 14.97
C ASP A 200 -12.20 -5.90 13.64
N CYS A 201 -11.45 -4.80 13.54
CA CYS A 201 -10.62 -4.53 12.37
C CYS A 201 -9.58 -5.64 12.15
N VAL A 202 -8.95 -6.16 13.21
CA VAL A 202 -8.01 -7.27 13.09
C VAL A 202 -8.71 -8.57 12.66
N GLN A 203 -9.94 -8.82 13.11
CA GLN A 203 -10.71 -9.98 12.60
C GLN A 203 -11.04 -9.83 11.10
N MET A 204 -11.34 -8.62 10.63
CA MET A 204 -11.49 -8.35 9.20
C MET A 204 -10.16 -8.56 8.44
N MET A 205 -9.03 -8.10 8.98
CA MET A 205 -7.70 -8.37 8.41
C MET A 205 -7.45 -9.88 8.30
N ARG A 206 -7.78 -10.65 9.35
CA ARG A 206 -7.69 -12.11 9.36
C ARG A 206 -8.51 -12.74 8.23
N LEU A 207 -9.77 -12.34 8.07
CA LEU A 207 -10.63 -12.85 7.00
C LEU A 207 -10.04 -12.59 5.62
N GLU A 208 -9.51 -11.39 5.37
CA GLU A 208 -8.90 -11.07 4.08
C GLU A 208 -7.61 -11.88 3.83
N LEU A 209 -6.81 -12.14 4.88
CA LEU A 209 -5.58 -12.95 4.77
C LEU A 209 -5.85 -14.43 4.48
N MET A 210 -6.99 -14.98 4.94
CA MET A 210 -7.39 -16.36 4.65
C MET A 210 -7.73 -16.59 3.17
N GLY A 211 -8.13 -15.53 2.45
CA GLY A 211 -8.49 -15.59 1.04
C GLY A 211 -9.84 -16.28 0.77
N PRO A 212 -10.29 -16.32 -0.50
CA PRO A 212 -11.66 -16.70 -0.87
C PRO A 212 -12.00 -18.18 -0.67
N ASN A 213 -10.99 -19.06 -0.61
CA ASN A 213 -11.19 -20.51 -0.53
C ASN A 213 -11.21 -21.04 0.91
N GLN A 214 -10.88 -20.22 1.91
CA GLN A 214 -10.78 -20.64 3.31
C GLN A 214 -11.81 -19.96 4.22
N SER A 215 -12.66 -19.08 3.70
CA SER A 215 -13.71 -18.39 4.46
C SER A 215 -14.89 -19.30 4.87
N GLY A 216 -14.73 -20.63 4.85
CA GLY A 216 -15.73 -21.60 5.28
C GLY A 216 -17.01 -21.54 4.45
N ASN A 217 -18.16 -21.60 5.13
CA ASN A 217 -19.51 -21.61 4.52
C ASN A 217 -19.98 -20.23 4.02
N MET A 218 -19.12 -19.21 4.00
CA MET A 218 -19.49 -17.88 3.53
C MET A 218 -19.69 -17.87 2.00
N LYS A 219 -20.74 -17.20 1.54
CA LYS A 219 -21.05 -17.06 0.10
C LYS A 219 -20.18 -16.02 -0.59
N TRP A 220 -19.61 -15.11 0.20
CA TRP A 220 -18.76 -14.02 -0.27
C TRP A 220 -17.45 -14.03 0.51
N SER A 221 -16.36 -13.72 -0.19
CA SER A 221 -15.08 -13.34 0.38
C SER A 221 -15.03 -11.83 0.55
N MET A 222 -14.26 -11.35 1.53
CA MET A 222 -14.11 -9.93 1.82
C MET A 222 -12.68 -9.48 1.57
N GLN A 223 -12.53 -8.35 0.91
CA GLN A 223 -11.27 -7.64 0.75
C GLN A 223 -11.44 -6.19 1.20
N TRP A 224 -10.50 -5.69 2.00
CA TRP A 224 -10.51 -4.30 2.42
C TRP A 224 -9.90 -3.41 1.34
N CYS A 225 -10.67 -2.46 0.82
CA CYS A 225 -10.13 -1.42 -0.05
C CYS A 225 -9.47 -0.34 0.82
N LEU A 226 -8.14 -0.30 0.89
CA LEU A 226 -7.41 0.75 1.62
C LEU A 226 -7.36 2.09 0.87
N THR A 227 -7.68 2.10 -0.42
CA THR A 227 -7.83 3.32 -1.24
C THR A 227 -9.16 3.32 -1.96
N VAL A 228 -9.75 4.50 -2.16
CA VAL A 228 -11.05 4.63 -2.83
C VAL A 228 -10.94 4.20 -4.30
N PRO A 229 -11.71 3.21 -4.76
CA PRO A 229 -11.68 2.76 -6.15
C PRO A 229 -12.37 3.77 -7.08
N PRO A 230 -12.04 3.81 -8.38
CA PRO A 230 -12.66 4.74 -9.34
C PRO A 230 -14.19 4.72 -9.35
N HIS A 231 -14.80 3.54 -9.26
CA HIS A 231 -16.26 3.37 -9.27
C HIS A 231 -16.95 3.81 -7.96
N ALA A 232 -16.20 4.06 -6.89
CA ALA A 232 -16.72 4.58 -5.61
C ALA A 232 -16.37 6.07 -5.40
N ALA A 233 -16.05 6.79 -6.49
CA ALA A 233 -15.65 8.20 -6.42
C ALA A 233 -16.74 9.14 -5.89
N PHE A 234 -18.00 8.69 -5.85
CA PHE A 234 -19.13 9.43 -5.26
C PHE A 234 -18.97 9.64 -3.75
N VAL A 235 -18.17 8.81 -3.07
CA VAL A 235 -17.90 8.92 -1.65
C VAL A 235 -16.75 9.88 -1.37
N ALA A 236 -15.65 9.74 -2.12
CA ALA A 236 -14.45 10.55 -2.03
C ALA A 236 -13.63 10.35 -3.32
N PRO A 237 -12.70 11.26 -3.66
CA PRO A 237 -11.92 11.12 -4.90
C PRO A 237 -11.14 9.79 -4.95
N ALA A 238 -11.08 9.19 -6.14
CA ALA A 238 -10.38 7.92 -6.35
C ALA A 238 -8.91 8.01 -5.93
N GLY A 239 -8.39 6.93 -5.36
CA GLY A 239 -7.00 6.83 -4.88
C GLY A 239 -6.74 7.49 -3.52
N THR A 240 -7.69 8.24 -2.95
CA THR A 240 -7.59 8.75 -1.57
C THR A 240 -7.69 7.62 -0.55
N ALA A 241 -7.30 7.87 0.70
CA ALA A 241 -7.41 6.88 1.78
C ALA A 241 -8.89 6.54 2.02
N ALA A 242 -9.24 5.26 1.92
CA ALA A 242 -10.62 4.79 2.02
C ALA A 242 -11.12 4.59 3.46
N VAL A 243 -10.29 4.91 4.43
CA VAL A 243 -10.68 5.01 5.84
C VAL A 243 -10.69 6.48 6.20
N ALA A 244 -11.86 7.01 6.55
CA ALA A 244 -12.00 8.37 7.06
C ALA A 244 -12.54 8.32 8.48
N LYS A 245 -11.94 9.11 9.37
CA LYS A 245 -12.43 9.34 10.72
C LYS A 245 -12.81 10.81 10.85
N ASN A 246 -14.04 11.07 11.29
CA ASN A 246 -14.40 12.41 11.76
C ASN A 246 -14.50 12.37 13.28
N LYS A 247 -13.52 13.01 13.96
CA LYS A 247 -13.53 13.27 15.42
C LYS A 247 -14.03 12.09 16.28
N GLN A 248 -13.66 10.85 15.93
CA GLN A 248 -14.08 9.61 16.62
C GLN A 248 -15.60 9.34 16.65
N ILE A 249 -16.40 10.03 15.84
CA ILE A 249 -17.87 9.84 15.76
C ILE A 249 -18.21 8.80 14.70
N LYS A 250 -17.64 8.93 13.50
CA LYS A 250 -17.91 8.05 12.37
C LYS A 250 -16.64 7.56 11.71
N MET A 251 -16.68 6.31 11.28
CA MET A 251 -15.65 5.64 10.50
C MET A 251 -16.25 5.19 9.17
N LEU A 252 -15.68 5.67 8.07
CA LEU A 252 -15.98 5.16 6.74
C LEU A 252 -15.03 4.00 6.41
N LEU A 253 -15.58 2.94 5.84
CA LEU A 253 -14.88 1.75 5.39
C LEU A 253 -15.30 1.44 3.95
N MET A 254 -14.36 0.99 3.13
CA MET A 254 -14.65 0.48 1.79
C MET A 254 -14.30 -1.00 1.75
N LEU A 255 -15.30 -1.85 1.58
CA LEU A 255 -15.11 -3.29 1.50
C LEU A 255 -15.53 -3.79 0.13
N GLN A 256 -14.72 -4.64 -0.48
CA GLN A 256 -15.11 -5.39 -1.66
C GLN A 256 -15.54 -6.79 -1.24
N PHE A 257 -16.71 -7.21 -1.72
CA PHE A 257 -17.20 -8.56 -1.58
C PHE A 257 -17.15 -9.26 -2.92
N THR A 258 -16.44 -10.38 -2.98
CA THR A 258 -16.32 -11.21 -4.20
C THR A 258 -16.94 -12.57 -3.94
N ARG A 259 -17.84 -13.00 -4.82
CA ARG A 259 -18.58 -14.26 -4.67
C ARG A 259 -17.61 -15.42 -4.56
N ALA A 260 -17.71 -16.13 -3.46
CA ALA A 260 -16.87 -17.28 -3.12
C ALA A 260 -17.55 -18.57 -3.57
N ASN A 261 -16.77 -19.65 -3.69
CA ASN A 261 -17.27 -21.01 -3.91
C ASN A 261 -18.07 -21.25 -5.20
N ILE A 262 -18.03 -20.32 -6.16
CA ILE A 262 -18.57 -20.51 -7.51
C ILE A 262 -17.43 -20.27 -8.49
N GLN A 263 -17.08 -21.29 -9.24
CA GLN A 263 -16.11 -21.16 -10.32
C GLN A 263 -16.78 -20.35 -11.44
N PRO A 264 -16.25 -19.17 -11.80
CA PRO A 264 -16.85 -18.39 -12.85
C PRO A 264 -16.74 -19.14 -14.19
N PRO A 265 -17.67 -18.91 -15.13
CA PRO A 265 -17.55 -19.43 -16.49
C PRO A 265 -16.20 -19.07 -17.11
N ALA A 266 -15.71 -19.91 -18.04
CA ALA A 266 -14.43 -19.66 -18.70
C ALA A 266 -14.40 -18.25 -19.33
N GLY A 267 -13.42 -17.43 -18.93
CA GLY A 267 -13.27 -16.06 -19.41
C GLY A 267 -14.09 -15.00 -18.68
N GLN A 268 -14.78 -15.33 -17.59
CA GLN A 268 -15.49 -14.36 -16.74
C GLN A 268 -14.80 -14.18 -15.38
N ASP A 269 -14.83 -12.96 -14.87
CA ASP A 269 -14.42 -12.66 -13.50
C ASP A 269 -15.52 -13.04 -12.50
N PRO A 270 -15.16 -13.44 -11.26
CA PRO A 270 -16.14 -13.69 -10.22
C PRO A 270 -16.92 -12.41 -9.89
N GLN A 271 -18.23 -12.56 -9.67
CA GLN A 271 -19.12 -11.45 -9.32
C GLN A 271 -18.57 -10.72 -8.08
N SER A 272 -18.36 -9.40 -8.19
CA SER A 272 -17.79 -8.58 -7.13
C SER A 272 -18.59 -7.28 -6.96
N ILE A 273 -18.75 -6.84 -5.72
CA ILE A 273 -19.37 -5.55 -5.38
C ILE A 273 -18.49 -4.78 -4.39
N ILE A 274 -18.50 -3.45 -4.47
CA ILE A 274 -17.79 -2.57 -3.53
C ILE A 274 -18.81 -1.84 -2.70
N VAL A 275 -18.71 -1.96 -1.39
CA VAL A 275 -19.68 -1.48 -0.42
C VAL A 275 -19.02 -0.46 0.50
N PRO A 276 -19.35 0.83 0.37
CA PRO A 276 -19.00 1.83 1.37
C PRO A 276 -19.87 1.67 2.63
N LEU A 277 -19.24 1.40 3.77
CA LEU A 277 -19.90 1.25 5.06
C LEU A 277 -19.56 2.43 5.97
N LEU A 278 -20.58 3.07 6.52
CA LEU A 278 -20.46 4.11 7.53
C LEU A 278 -20.78 3.50 8.89
N TYR A 279 -19.75 3.35 9.72
CA TYR A 279 -19.87 2.91 11.10
C TYR A 279 -19.93 4.12 12.04
N ASP A 280 -21.02 4.23 12.78
CA ASP A 280 -21.17 5.21 13.86
C ASP A 280 -20.63 4.61 15.16
N ILE A 281 -19.51 5.16 15.63
CA ILE A 281 -18.76 4.68 16.79
C ILE A 281 -19.53 4.93 18.10
N SER A 282 -20.33 5.98 18.13
CA SER A 282 -21.07 6.40 19.33
C SER A 282 -22.35 5.59 19.48
N ALA A 283 -23.09 5.42 18.39
CA ALA A 283 -24.32 4.64 18.37
C ALA A 283 -24.06 3.12 18.24
N ASN A 284 -22.83 2.72 17.90
CA ASN A 284 -22.48 1.34 17.56
C ASN A 284 -23.42 0.78 16.47
N THR A 285 -23.64 1.58 15.42
CA THR A 285 -24.50 1.22 14.28
C THR A 285 -23.70 1.27 12.99
N ILE A 286 -24.10 0.49 12.00
CA ILE A 286 -23.46 0.45 10.69
C ILE A 286 -24.51 0.61 9.60
N GLN A 287 -24.19 1.42 8.59
CA GLN A 287 -25.08 1.72 7.48
C GLN A 287 -24.30 1.65 6.17
N HIS A 288 -24.98 1.23 5.11
CA HIS A 288 -24.45 1.36 3.76
C HIS A 288 -24.59 2.82 3.30
N MET A 289 -23.54 3.36 2.67
CA MET A 289 -23.58 4.71 2.12
C MET A 289 -23.97 4.68 0.66
N GLU A 290 -25.14 5.21 0.40
CA GLU A 290 -25.70 5.24 -0.93
C GLU A 290 -25.11 6.36 -1.82
N PRO A 291 -25.04 6.15 -3.15
CA PRO A 291 -24.74 7.22 -4.09
C PRO A 291 -25.69 8.42 -3.92
N VAL A 292 -25.16 9.63 -4.15
CA VAL A 292 -25.94 10.87 -4.06
C VAL A 292 -27.15 10.82 -5.01
N ARG A 293 -28.27 11.43 -4.60
CA ARG A 293 -29.54 11.48 -5.34
C ARG A 293 -29.30 11.81 -6.82
N GLY A 294 -29.76 10.92 -7.71
CA GLY A 294 -29.66 11.08 -9.17
C GLY A 294 -28.85 9.98 -9.88
N GLN A 295 -28.07 9.17 -9.15
CA GLN A 295 -27.50 7.94 -9.70
C GLN A 295 -28.42 6.74 -9.48
N PRO A 296 -28.57 5.84 -10.46
CA PRO A 296 -29.40 4.65 -10.31
C PRO A 296 -28.84 3.76 -9.20
N GLN A 297 -29.67 3.45 -8.19
CA GLN A 297 -29.34 2.45 -7.18
C GLN A 297 -29.21 1.09 -7.84
N THR A 298 -28.14 0.37 -7.52
CA THR A 298 -28.00 -1.00 -8.00
C THR A 298 -28.83 -1.94 -7.12
N PRO A 299 -29.40 -3.03 -7.68
CA PRO A 299 -30.05 -4.07 -6.87
C PRO A 299 -29.16 -4.58 -5.74
N ALA A 300 -27.84 -4.60 -5.97
CA ALA A 300 -26.86 -4.99 -4.97
C ALA A 300 -26.80 -4.05 -3.77
N TYR A 301 -26.79 -2.74 -4.01
CA TYR A 301 -26.81 -1.75 -2.93
C TYR A 301 -28.10 -1.80 -2.12
N MET A 302 -29.25 -2.01 -2.78
CA MET A 302 -30.52 -2.19 -2.08
C MET A 302 -30.51 -3.45 -1.19
N ALA A 303 -29.99 -4.57 -1.69
CA ALA A 303 -29.86 -5.80 -0.92
C ALA A 303 -28.96 -5.63 0.32
N VAL A 304 -27.82 -4.93 0.17
CA VAL A 304 -26.93 -4.64 1.30
C VAL A 304 -27.59 -3.70 2.31
N SER A 305 -28.24 -2.62 1.85
CA SER A 305 -28.97 -1.69 2.73
C SER A 305 -30.04 -2.43 3.54
N GLN A 306 -30.82 -3.31 2.92
CA GLN A 306 -31.85 -4.11 3.60
C GLN A 306 -31.25 -5.10 4.62
N LEU A 307 -30.14 -5.75 4.28
CA LEU A 307 -29.45 -6.66 5.20
C LEU A 307 -28.94 -5.95 6.46
N LEU A 308 -28.41 -4.74 6.30
CA LEU A 308 -27.93 -3.93 7.43
C LEU A 308 -29.06 -3.34 8.25
N GLN A 309 -30.19 -2.97 7.63
CA GLN A 309 -31.38 -2.50 8.34
C GLN A 309 -31.99 -3.59 9.24
N ASN A 310 -31.96 -4.85 8.77
CA ASN A 310 -32.47 -6.00 9.53
C ASN A 310 -31.42 -6.61 10.47
N PHE A 311 -30.19 -6.11 10.47
CA PHE A 311 -29.12 -6.63 11.30
C PHE A 311 -29.33 -6.19 12.76
N TYR A 312 -29.61 -7.16 13.62
CA TYR A 312 -29.72 -6.97 15.06
C TYR A 312 -28.62 -7.75 15.78
N HIS A 313 -27.85 -7.06 16.63
CA HIS A 313 -26.83 -7.67 17.47
C HIS A 313 -27.23 -7.54 18.96
N PRO A 314 -27.58 -8.65 19.65
CA PRO A 314 -28.10 -8.58 21.01
C PRO A 314 -27.10 -8.08 22.07
N GLN A 315 -25.79 -8.11 21.78
CA GLN A 315 -24.74 -7.65 22.68
C GLN A 315 -24.36 -6.19 22.39
N SER A 316 -24.99 -5.24 23.10
CA SER A 316 -24.78 -3.80 22.86
C SER A 316 -23.40 -3.28 23.29
N ALA A 317 -22.65 -4.04 24.11
CA ALA A 317 -21.36 -3.62 24.65
C ALA A 317 -20.17 -3.87 23.71
N GLU A 318 -20.28 -4.82 22.79
CA GLU A 318 -19.22 -5.19 21.85
C GLU A 318 -19.32 -4.40 20.54
N CYS A 319 -18.20 -4.23 19.85
CA CYS A 319 -18.20 -3.61 18.53
C CYS A 319 -18.97 -4.50 17.53
N ILE A 320 -19.87 -3.92 16.75
CA ILE A 320 -20.69 -4.69 15.79
C ILE A 320 -20.09 -4.79 14.39
N LEU A 321 -18.91 -4.22 14.17
CA LEU A 321 -18.35 -4.02 12.84
C LEU A 321 -18.05 -5.35 12.16
N PHE A 322 -17.34 -6.24 12.86
CA PHE A 322 -17.01 -7.56 12.33
C PHE A 322 -18.25 -8.46 12.19
N PRO A 323 -19.15 -8.58 13.19
CA PRO A 323 -20.42 -9.29 13.04
C PRO A 323 -21.26 -8.84 11.84
N ALA A 324 -21.34 -7.54 11.58
CA ALA A 324 -22.08 -7.01 10.44
C ALA A 324 -21.47 -7.44 9.09
N VAL A 325 -20.13 -7.44 8.99
CA VAL A 325 -19.43 -7.92 7.79
C VAL A 325 -19.65 -9.42 7.58
N GLN A 326 -19.59 -10.23 8.63
CA GLN A 326 -19.92 -11.66 8.54
C GLN A 326 -21.37 -11.88 8.12
N HIS A 327 -22.31 -11.07 8.63
CA HIS A 327 -23.71 -11.14 8.25
C HIS A 327 -23.92 -10.84 6.76
N ILE A 328 -23.24 -9.84 6.20
CA ILE A 328 -23.24 -9.58 4.75
C ILE A 328 -22.68 -10.80 4.00
N MET A 329 -21.51 -11.30 4.42
CA MET A 329 -20.83 -12.42 3.73
C MET A 329 -21.65 -13.71 3.68
N ALA A 330 -22.45 -13.96 4.71
CA ALA A 330 -23.32 -15.14 4.80
C ALA A 330 -24.65 -14.97 4.03
N ASN A 331 -25.25 -13.79 4.09
CA ASN A 331 -26.65 -13.60 3.72
C ASN A 331 -26.89 -12.80 2.44
N LEU A 332 -25.87 -12.15 1.89
CA LEU A 332 -26.00 -11.41 0.63
C LEU A 332 -26.37 -12.34 -0.53
N ASN A 333 -27.52 -12.06 -1.16
CA ASN A 333 -28.00 -12.75 -2.36
C ASN A 333 -28.25 -11.68 -3.43
N LEU A 334 -27.59 -11.83 -4.59
CA LEU A 334 -27.64 -10.91 -5.73
C LEU A 334 -28.09 -11.61 -7.00
#